data_AF-A0A820LDN3-F1
#
_entry.id   AF-A0A820LDN3-F1
#
_cell.length_a   1.000
_cell.length_b   1.000
_cell.length_c   1.000
_cell.angle_alpha   90.00
_cell.angle_beta   90.00
_cell.angle_gamma   90.00
#
_symmetry.space_group_name_H-M   'P 1'
#
loop_
_entity.id
_entity.type
_entity.pdbx_description
1 polymer ?
#
loop_
_entity_poly.entity_id
_entity_poly.type
_entity_poly.pdbx_seq_one_letter_code
_entity_poly.pdbx_strand_id
1 'polypeptide(L)'
;LAHFLLTTSLLPELIAGNPSRVVVLAYAQSKTANILFTKQFNKLYRSQGIRAYSLQPGGILTNLQQHIPEKEQRAMGWYREDGTLIDIFKTVKQGASTIIYAALAPELDNHGGAYLEDCA
;
A
#
# COMPACT_ATOMS: atom_id res chain seq x y z
N LEU A 1 4.68 19.81 -10.25
CA LEU A 1 3.41 20.37 -10.74
C LEU A 1 2.19 19.63 -10.19
N ALA A 2 2.06 18.30 -10.38
CA ALA A 2 0.90 17.53 -9.91
C ALA A 2 0.71 17.51 -8.37
N HIS A 3 1.77 17.29 -7.60
CA HIS A 3 1.70 17.34 -6.12
C HIS A 3 1.24 18.71 -5.62
N PHE A 4 1.79 19.79 -6.20
CA PHE A 4 1.45 21.18 -5.85
C PHE A 4 -0.03 21.53 -6.13
N LEU A 5 -0.58 21.13 -7.28
CA LEU A 5 -2.01 21.36 -7.59
C LEU A 5 -2.94 20.57 -6.66
N LEU A 6 -2.55 19.34 -6.30
CA LEU A 6 -3.36 18.47 -5.43
C LEU A 6 -3.36 18.93 -3.97
N THR A 7 -2.20 19.35 -3.43
CA THR A 7 -2.07 19.70 -2.01
C THR A 7 -2.40 21.15 -1.70
N THR A 8 -2.27 22.06 -2.66
CA THR A 8 -2.43 23.51 -2.40
C THR A 8 -3.76 24.05 -2.90
N SER A 9 -4.25 23.58 -4.06
CA SER A 9 -5.46 24.14 -4.68
C SER A 9 -6.71 23.31 -4.40
N LEU A 10 -6.61 21.98 -4.42
CA LEU A 10 -7.76 21.07 -4.29
C LEU A 10 -7.99 20.57 -2.86
N LEU A 11 -6.99 20.69 -1.98
CA LEU A 11 -7.07 20.15 -0.63
C LEU A 11 -8.23 20.74 0.21
N PRO A 12 -8.52 22.05 0.19
CA PRO A 12 -9.66 22.61 0.92
C PRO A 12 -11.00 22.05 0.44
N GLU A 13 -11.17 21.91 -0.87
CA GLU A 13 -12.40 21.35 -1.49
C GLU A 13 -12.55 19.86 -1.21
N LEU A 14 -11.45 19.10 -1.24
CA LEU A 14 -11.44 17.68 -0.90
C LEU A 14 -11.77 17.43 0.57
N ILE A 15 -11.24 18.26 1.48
CA ILE A 15 -11.57 18.21 2.91
C ILE A 15 -13.06 18.53 3.12
N ALA A 16 -13.57 19.59 2.50
CA ALA A 16 -14.96 20.00 2.64
C ALA A 16 -15.95 18.94 2.09
N GLY A 17 -15.58 18.23 1.01
CA GLY A 17 -16.43 17.20 0.41
C GLY A 17 -16.41 15.87 1.14
N ASN A 18 -15.23 15.35 1.52
CA ASN A 18 -15.09 14.08 2.25
C ASN A 18 -13.70 13.95 2.91
N PRO A 19 -13.57 14.21 4.22
CA PRO A 19 -12.29 14.14 4.93
C PRO A 19 -11.58 12.78 4.83
N SER A 20 -12.31 11.67 4.83
CA SER A 20 -11.73 10.32 4.72
C SER A 20 -11.01 10.12 3.38
N ARG A 21 -11.48 10.75 2.29
CA ARG A 21 -10.80 10.70 0.98
C ARG A 21 -9.44 11.38 1.00
N VAL A 22 -9.28 12.45 1.78
CA VAL A 22 -8.00 13.14 1.93
C VAL A 22 -6.96 12.25 2.60
N VAL A 23 -7.37 11.54 3.65
CA VAL A 23 -6.51 10.58 4.35
C VAL A 23 -6.07 9.44 3.41
N VAL A 24 -7.01 8.88 2.62
CA VAL A 24 -6.71 7.83 1.64
C VAL A 24 -5.76 8.34 0.54
N LEU A 25 -5.95 9.55 0.04
CA LEU A 25 -5.06 10.14 -0.99
C LEU A 25 -3.67 10.43 -0.43
N ALA A 26 -3.56 11.00 0.76
CA ALA A 26 -2.28 11.25 1.41
C ALA A 26 -1.53 9.94 1.69
N TYR A 27 -2.25 8.92 2.18
CA TYR A 27 -1.72 7.57 2.34
C TYR A 27 -1.21 7.01 1.01
N ALA A 28 -2.01 7.07 -0.07
CA ALA A 28 -1.62 6.58 -1.38
C ALA A 28 -0.35 7.28 -1.89
N GLN A 29 -0.24 8.60 -1.76
CA GLN A 29 0.97 9.34 -2.11
C GLN A 29 2.19 8.87 -1.32
N SER A 30 2.04 8.67 0.00
CA SER A 30 3.15 8.18 0.84
C SER A 30 3.62 6.79 0.38
N LYS A 31 2.70 5.91 -0.01
CA LYS A 31 3.04 4.57 -0.52
C LYS A 31 3.68 4.63 -1.90
N THR A 32 3.21 5.50 -2.80
CA THR A 32 3.89 5.76 -4.08
C THR A 32 5.30 6.29 -3.86
N ALA A 33 5.50 7.21 -2.91
CA ALA A 33 6.82 7.73 -2.57
C ALA A 33 7.76 6.61 -2.08
N ASN A 34 7.27 5.68 -1.25
CA ASN A 34 8.06 4.52 -0.82
C ASN A 34 8.46 3.61 -2.00
N ILE A 35 7.57 3.37 -2.97
CA ILE A 35 7.89 2.58 -4.17
C ILE A 35 9.01 3.26 -4.98
N LEU A 36 8.89 4.57 -5.21
CA LEU A 36 9.91 5.35 -5.91
C LEU A 36 11.25 5.38 -5.15
N PHE A 37 11.18 5.50 -3.82
CA PHE A 37 12.35 5.42 -2.94
C PHE A 37 13.06 4.07 -3.10
N THR A 38 12.35 2.95 -3.04
CA THR A 38 12.93 1.61 -3.26
C THR A 38 13.65 1.54 -4.59
N LYS A 39 13.03 2.03 -5.67
CA LYS A 39 13.64 1.99 -7.01
C LYS A 39 14.96 2.74 -7.06
N GLN A 40 15.01 3.93 -6.45
CA GLN A 40 16.22 4.73 -6.39
C GLN A 40 17.26 4.14 -5.43
N PHE A 41 16.85 3.65 -4.26
CA PHE A 41 17.72 3.00 -3.30
C PHE A 41 18.42 1.79 -3.91
N ASN A 42 17.67 0.91 -4.59
CA ASN A 42 18.25 -0.21 -5.31
C ASN A 42 19.28 0.26 -6.36
N LYS A 43 18.96 1.31 -7.13
CA LYS A 43 19.89 1.86 -8.13
C LYS A 43 21.22 2.29 -7.50
N LEU A 44 21.19 2.91 -6.32
CA LEU A 44 22.36 3.44 -5.61
C LEU A 44 23.22 2.35 -4.95
N TYR A 45 22.59 1.31 -4.40
CA TYR A 45 23.29 0.34 -3.55
C TYR A 45 23.50 -1.04 -4.19
N ARG A 46 22.98 -1.29 -5.40
CA ARG A 46 23.16 -2.59 -6.09
C ARG A 46 24.62 -3.00 -6.28
N SER A 47 25.54 -2.04 -6.51
CA SER A 47 26.98 -2.33 -6.67
C SER A 47 27.65 -2.77 -5.38
N GLN A 48 27.01 -2.54 -4.23
CA GLN A 48 27.46 -2.98 -2.90
C GLN A 48 26.81 -4.31 -2.50
N GLY A 49 26.12 -4.99 -3.42
CA GLY A 49 25.41 -6.24 -3.15
C GLY A 49 24.08 -6.07 -2.42
N ILE A 50 23.61 -4.84 -2.20
CA ILE A 50 22.32 -4.58 -1.55
C ILE A 50 21.21 -4.51 -2.59
N ARG A 51 20.12 -5.23 -2.34
CA ARG A 51 18.90 -5.21 -3.15
C ARG A 51 17.75 -4.67 -2.32
N ALA A 52 16.87 -3.90 -2.95
CA ALA A 52 15.67 -3.40 -2.29
C ALA A 52 14.43 -3.73 -3.11
N TYR A 53 13.35 -4.10 -2.41
CA TYR A 53 12.06 -4.41 -3.01
C TYR A 53 10.97 -3.56 -2.36
N SER A 54 9.93 -3.27 -3.11
CA SER A 54 8.72 -2.63 -2.61
C SER A 54 7.61 -3.66 -2.70
N LEU A 55 6.70 -3.68 -1.72
CA LEU A 55 5.74 -4.75 -1.62
C LEU A 55 4.34 -4.29 -1.22
N GLN A 56 3.34 -5.00 -1.75
CA GLN A 56 1.93 -4.92 -1.40
C GLN A 56 1.45 -6.31 -0.97
N PRO A 57 1.26 -6.55 0.34
CA PRO A 57 0.89 -7.88 0.84
C PRO A 57 -0.57 -8.27 0.55
N GLY A 58 -1.38 -7.33 0.05
CA GLY A 58 -2.82 -7.47 -0.16
C GLY A 58 -3.64 -6.72 0.91
N GLY A 59 -4.97 -6.83 0.83
CA GLY A 59 -5.87 -6.24 1.83
C GLY A 59 -5.81 -7.03 3.13
N ILE A 60 -5.39 -6.41 4.24
CA ILE A 60 -5.38 -7.05 5.56
C ILE A 60 -6.05 -6.08 6.52
N LEU A 61 -7.11 -6.53 7.19
CA LEU A 61 -7.77 -5.73 8.21
C LEU A 61 -6.93 -5.78 9.49
N THR A 62 -6.27 -4.68 9.79
CA THR A 62 -5.43 -4.50 10.98
C THR A 62 -5.84 -3.21 11.69
N ASN A 63 -5.08 -2.76 12.69
CA ASN A 63 -5.32 -1.45 13.30
C ASN A 63 -5.05 -0.28 12.34
N LEU A 64 -4.52 -0.50 11.14
CA LEU A 64 -4.34 0.55 10.12
C LEU A 64 -5.66 1.25 9.79
N GLN A 65 -6.77 0.50 9.76
CA GLN A 65 -8.09 1.01 9.39
C GLN A 65 -8.92 1.50 10.59
N GLN A 66 -8.36 1.53 11.81
CA GLN A 66 -9.09 1.80 13.06
C GLN A 66 -9.82 3.16 13.10
N HIS A 67 -9.39 4.13 12.27
CA HIS A 67 -9.99 5.47 12.18
C HIS A 67 -10.98 5.62 11.02
N ILE A 68 -11.24 4.55 10.26
CA ILE A 68 -12.26 4.52 9.22
C ILE A 68 -13.54 3.96 9.86
N PRO A 69 -14.63 4.73 9.98
CA PRO A 69 -15.87 4.25 10.57
C PRO A 69 -16.39 3.01 9.83
N GLU A 70 -16.96 2.03 10.54
CA GLU A 70 -17.46 0.79 9.92
C GLU A 70 -18.48 1.06 8.80
N LYS A 71 -19.36 2.06 8.98
CA LYS A 71 -20.29 2.50 7.93
C LYS A 71 -19.57 2.85 6.62
N GLU A 72 -18.42 3.52 6.71
CA GLU A 72 -17.61 3.85 5.54
C GLU A 72 -16.91 2.61 4.98
N GLN A 73 -16.37 1.73 5.84
CA GLN A 73 -15.78 0.47 5.40
C GLN A 73 -16.78 -0.40 4.61
N ARG A 74 -18.03 -0.47 5.09
CA ARG A 74 -19.14 -1.12 4.38
C ARG A 74 -19.49 -0.42 3.07
N ALA A 75 -19.54 0.92 3.06
CA ALA A 75 -19.75 1.68 1.84
C ALA A 75 -18.61 1.50 0.80
N MET A 76 -17.40 1.18 1.27
CA MET A 76 -16.26 0.79 0.42
C MET A 76 -16.30 -0.68 -0.03
N GLY A 77 -17.35 -1.43 0.35
CA GLY A 77 -17.55 -2.82 -0.07
C GLY A 77 -16.67 -3.84 0.66
N TRP A 78 -16.12 -3.51 1.83
CA TRP A 78 -15.22 -4.42 2.55
C TRP A 78 -15.94 -5.63 3.18
N TYR A 79 -17.26 -5.53 3.31
CA TYR A 79 -18.10 -6.52 3.95
C TYR A 79 -19.20 -6.99 3.01
N ARG A 80 -19.53 -8.27 3.10
CA ARG A 80 -20.72 -8.88 2.51
C ARG A 80 -21.98 -8.50 3.31
N GLU A 81 -23.15 -8.84 2.77
CA GLU A 81 -24.44 -8.61 3.43
C GLU A 81 -24.55 -9.32 4.80
N ASP A 82 -23.92 -10.48 4.95
CA ASP A 82 -23.86 -11.25 6.19
C ASP A 82 -22.86 -10.69 7.23
N GLY A 83 -22.15 -9.61 6.91
CA GLY A 83 -21.16 -8.99 7.77
C GLY A 83 -19.78 -9.64 7.77
N THR A 84 -19.54 -10.67 6.95
CA THR A 84 -18.20 -11.22 6.74
C THR A 84 -17.38 -10.35 5.78
N LEU A 85 -16.05 -10.41 5.89
CA LEU A 85 -15.16 -9.71 4.96
C LEU A 85 -15.23 -10.34 3.56
N ILE A 86 -15.09 -9.52 2.52
CA ILE A 86 -14.97 -10.02 1.15
C ILE A 86 -13.62 -10.73 0.95
N ASP A 87 -13.56 -11.66 -0.01
CA ASP A 87 -12.43 -12.61 -0.19
C ASP A 87 -11.10 -11.94 -0.54
N ILE A 88 -11.10 -10.65 -0.90
CA ILE A 88 -9.87 -9.88 -1.14
C ILE A 88 -9.08 -9.63 0.16
N PHE A 89 -9.72 -9.79 1.33
CA PHE A 89 -9.05 -9.64 2.61
C PHE A 89 -8.34 -10.93 3.01
N LYS A 90 -7.05 -10.80 3.26
CA LYS A 90 -6.16 -11.85 3.75
C LYS A 90 -6.08 -11.84 5.27
N THR A 91 -5.76 -13.00 5.83
CA THR A 91 -5.25 -13.09 7.21
C THR A 91 -3.86 -12.45 7.31
N VAL A 92 -3.44 -12.07 8.53
CA VAL A 92 -2.09 -11.57 8.78
C VAL A 92 -1.00 -12.56 8.29
N LYS A 93 -1.24 -13.86 8.44
CA LYS A 93 -0.30 -14.90 8.00
C LYS A 93 -0.14 -14.93 6.48
N GLN A 94 -1.25 -14.89 5.74
CA GLN A 94 -1.22 -14.79 4.27
C GLN A 94 -0.60 -13.47 3.80
N GLY A 95 -0.83 -12.38 4.53
CA GLY A 95 -0.17 -11.10 4.28
C GLY A 95 1.36 -11.14 4.40
N ALA A 96 1.90 -12.00 5.27
CA ALA A 96 3.34 -12.14 5.44
C ALA A 96 4.02 -12.84 4.25
N SER A 97 3.28 -13.58 3.42
CA SER A 97 3.83 -14.36 2.30
C SER A 97 4.68 -13.50 1.36
N THR A 98 4.23 -12.29 1.03
CA THR A 98 4.98 -11.39 0.12
C THR A 98 6.30 -10.92 0.72
N ILE A 99 6.36 -10.71 2.04
CA ILE A 99 7.57 -10.30 2.75
C ILE A 99 8.59 -11.44 2.79
N ILE A 100 8.11 -12.65 3.11
CA ILE A 100 8.95 -13.85 3.14
C ILE A 100 9.50 -14.14 1.74
N TYR A 101 8.65 -14.04 0.71
CA TYR A 101 9.07 -14.21 -0.68
C TYR A 101 10.15 -13.19 -1.06
N ALA A 102 9.94 -11.90 -0.77
CA ALA A 102 10.92 -10.84 -1.04
C ALA A 102 12.28 -11.07 -0.37
N ALA A 103 12.27 -11.70 0.82
CA ALA A 103 13.48 -11.92 1.62
C ALA A 103 14.25 -13.19 1.21
N LEU A 104 13.56 -14.24 0.75
CA LEU A 104 14.15 -15.58 0.64
C LEU A 104 14.19 -16.15 -0.78
N ALA A 105 13.41 -15.61 -1.73
CA ALA A 105 13.28 -16.19 -3.07
C ALA A 105 14.55 -15.95 -3.91
N PRO A 106 15.33 -17.00 -4.26
CA PRO A 106 16.58 -16.84 -4.99
C PRO A 106 16.38 -16.27 -6.40
N GLU A 107 15.22 -16.51 -7.01
CA GLU A 107 14.87 -15.95 -8.31
C GLU A 107 14.79 -14.42 -8.31
N LEU A 108 14.66 -13.77 -7.15
CA LEU A 108 14.66 -12.31 -7.05
C LEU A 108 16.05 -11.69 -7.09
N ASP A 109 17.13 -12.47 -7.04
CA ASP A 109 18.51 -11.98 -6.91
C ASP A 109 18.91 -10.95 -7.98
N ASN A 110 18.34 -11.06 -9.17
CA ASN A 110 18.57 -10.14 -10.30
C ASN A 110 17.43 -9.14 -10.54
N HIS A 111 16.45 -9.09 -9.64
CA HIS A 111 15.21 -8.30 -9.76
C HIS A 111 15.13 -7.16 -8.74
N GLY A 112 16.27 -6.68 -8.23
CA GLY A 112 16.32 -5.54 -7.32
C GLY A 112 15.57 -4.33 -7.89
N GLY A 113 14.78 -3.66 -7.04
CA GLY A 113 13.92 -2.54 -7.38
C GLY A 113 12.52 -2.93 -7.85
N ALA A 114 12.19 -4.23 -7.88
CA ALA A 114 10.86 -4.71 -8.23
C ALA A 114 9.78 -4.28 -7.22
N TYR A 115 8.55 -4.23 -7.72
CA TYR A 115 7.33 -4.15 -6.94
C TYR A 115 6.71 -5.54 -6.87
N LEU A 116 6.55 -6.07 -5.67
CA LEU A 116 6.02 -7.41 -5.39
C LEU A 116 4.60 -7.26 -4.84
N GLU A 117 3.65 -7.96 -5.43
CA GLU A 117 2.25 -7.84 -5.06
C GLU A 117 1.63 -9.22 -4.88
N ASP A 118 0.82 -9.33 -3.84
CA ASP A 118 -0.20 -10.37 -3.70
C ASP A 118 0.33 -11.82 -3.79
N CYS A 119 1.45 -12.12 -3.13
CA CYS A 119 1.86 -13.52 -2.97
C CYS A 119 0.81 -14.28 -2.13
N ALA A 120 0.41 -15.46 -2.61
CA ALA A 120 -0.53 -16.37 -1.95
C ALA A 120 0.12 -17.12 -0.79
#